data_AF-A0A2V9LGJ3-F1
#
_entry.id   AF-A0A2V9LGJ3-F1
#
_cell.length_a   1.000
_cell.length_b   1.000
_cell.length_c   1.000
_cell.angle_alpha   90.00
_cell.angle_beta   90.00
_cell.angle_gamma   90.00
#
_symmetry.space_group_name_H-M   'P 1'
#
loop_
_entity.id
_entity.type
_entity.pdbx_description
1 polymer ?
#
loop_
_entity_poly.entity_id
_entity_poly.type
_entity_poly.pdbx_seq_one_letter_code
_entity_poly.pdbx_strand_id
1 'polypeptide(L)'
;MRPALRGSRLAPLDGLREAGRGTAGARSHWFQHSLIVIETALAVVLLTSGGLLLRTFQHLRNTDLGMRSEKLLTFETPLFRYPDFDRRVAFVNAELEKIRAIPGVVNAGASSQLPLRVKDPQATFYLLAGQSKDSIPGQVALMRVVTRDYFATIGARLREGRFFDMSDRRSESPVAIVNETFANRHFPRRSAIGERFQYGQLNEEGYWYTIVGVVRRFVRSAWEKR
;
A
#
# COMPACT_ATOMS: atom_id res chain seq x y z
N MET A 1 -24.94 91.37 -21.30
CA MET A 1 -25.08 91.82 -22.71
C MET A 1 -25.68 90.66 -23.50
N ARG A 2 -26.96 90.72 -23.89
CA ARG A 2 -27.56 89.80 -24.88
C ARG A 2 -27.48 90.49 -26.24
N PRO A 3 -27.01 89.80 -27.29
CA PRO A 3 -27.90 89.39 -28.40
C PRO A 3 -27.49 88.01 -28.95
N ALA A 4 -28.07 87.38 -29.97
CA ALA A 4 -29.43 87.25 -30.50
C ALA A 4 -29.30 86.32 -31.73
N LEU A 5 -30.28 85.41 -31.88
CA LEU A 5 -30.90 84.94 -33.13
C LEU A 5 -30.19 84.02 -34.16
N ARG A 6 -31.01 83.01 -34.57
CA ARG A 6 -31.08 82.27 -35.86
C ARG A 6 -29.97 81.23 -36.11
N GLY A 7 -30.25 80.05 -36.65
CA GLY A 7 -31.46 79.47 -37.25
C GLY A 7 -31.07 78.15 -37.94
N SER A 8 -32.03 77.22 -37.98
CA SER A 8 -32.11 75.96 -38.75
C SER A 8 -30.90 75.44 -39.54
N ARG A 9 -30.55 74.17 -39.30
CA ARG A 9 -30.51 73.12 -40.33
C ARG A 9 -30.47 71.75 -39.67
N LEU A 10 -31.61 71.05 -39.73
CA LEU A 10 -31.70 69.61 -39.55
C LEU A 10 -30.92 68.95 -40.69
N ALA A 11 -29.87 68.21 -40.38
CA ALA A 11 -29.27 67.23 -41.28
C ALA A 11 -29.07 65.93 -40.48
N PRO A 12 -29.97 64.93 -40.62
CA PRO A 12 -29.82 63.64 -39.96
C PRO A 12 -28.83 62.80 -40.77
N LEU A 13 -27.53 62.98 -40.53
CA LEU A 13 -26.48 62.14 -41.13
C LEU A 13 -25.68 61.34 -40.10
N ASP A 14 -25.96 61.51 -38.80
CA ASP A 14 -25.29 60.75 -37.73
C ASP A 14 -25.96 59.40 -37.40
N GLY A 15 -27.17 59.14 -37.92
CA GLY A 15 -27.90 57.90 -37.66
C GLY A 15 -27.39 56.65 -38.40
N LEU A 16 -26.43 56.79 -39.33
CA LEU A 16 -25.94 55.68 -40.15
C LEU A 16 -24.49 55.23 -39.86
N ARG A 17 -23.80 55.85 -38.89
CA ARG A 17 -22.47 55.40 -38.44
C ARG A 17 -22.48 54.55 -37.16
N GLU A 18 -23.61 54.48 -36.45
CA GLU A 18 -23.79 53.68 -35.23
C GLU A 18 -24.17 52.21 -35.50
N ALA A 19 -24.37 51.80 -36.76
CA ALA A 19 -24.77 50.42 -37.09
C ALA A 19 -23.58 49.44 -37.20
N GLY A 20 -22.33 49.92 -37.17
CA GLY A 20 -21.14 49.10 -37.40
C GLY A 20 -20.42 48.58 -36.15
N ARG A 21 -20.77 49.07 -34.94
CA ARG A 21 -20.02 48.73 -33.69
C ARG A 21 -20.76 47.81 -32.72
N GLY A 22 -22.07 47.61 -32.89
CA GLY A 22 -22.89 46.81 -31.97
C GLY A 22 -22.64 45.30 -32.02
N THR A 23 -22.19 44.76 -33.16
CA THR A 23 -22.04 43.31 -33.34
C THR A 23 -20.64 42.78 -33.02
N ALA A 24 -19.60 43.62 -33.14
CA ALA A 24 -18.22 43.24 -32.81
C ALA A 24 -17.92 43.34 -31.29
N GLY A 25 -18.47 44.33 -30.60
CA GLY A 25 -18.31 44.51 -29.15
C GLY A 25 -19.05 43.44 -28.32
N ALA A 26 -20.32 43.17 -28.65
CA ALA A 26 -21.12 42.18 -27.93
C ALA A 26 -20.60 40.74 -28.08
N ARG A 27 -20.11 40.37 -29.28
CA ARG A 27 -19.43 39.09 -29.50
C ARG A 27 -18.09 39.02 -28.76
N SER A 28 -17.28 40.07 -28.80
CA SER A 28 -16.00 40.14 -28.08
C SER A 28 -16.16 39.98 -26.56
N HIS A 29 -17.16 40.64 -25.98
CA HIS A 29 -17.48 40.48 -24.56
C HIS A 29 -17.95 39.05 -24.23
N TRP A 30 -18.77 38.41 -25.06
CA TRP A 30 -19.22 37.03 -24.80
C TRP A 30 -18.09 36.00 -24.84
N PHE A 31 -17.12 36.17 -25.75
CA PHE A 31 -15.91 35.34 -25.80
C PHE A 31 -15.02 35.54 -24.57
N GLN A 32 -14.84 36.78 -24.11
CA GLN A 32 -14.08 37.09 -22.90
C GLN A 32 -14.73 36.51 -21.63
N HIS A 33 -16.05 36.64 -21.48
CA HIS A 33 -16.77 36.05 -20.34
C HIS A 33 -16.70 34.52 -20.35
N SER A 34 -16.77 33.90 -21.52
CA SER A 34 -16.64 32.43 -21.66
C SER A 34 -15.26 31.95 -21.24
N LEU A 35 -14.20 32.67 -21.62
CA LEU A 35 -12.82 32.37 -21.21
C LEU A 35 -12.66 32.47 -19.68
N ILE A 36 -13.20 33.52 -19.06
CA ILE A 36 -13.13 33.71 -17.60
C ILE A 36 -13.86 32.58 -16.86
N VAL A 37 -15.03 32.17 -17.34
CA VAL A 37 -15.79 31.06 -16.74
C VAL A 37 -15.03 29.74 -16.87
N ILE A 38 -14.43 29.47 -18.03
CA ILE A 38 -13.63 28.26 -18.26
C ILE A 38 -12.37 28.27 -17.39
N GLU A 39 -11.66 29.39 -17.29
CA GLU A 39 -10.48 29.55 -16.45
C GLU A 39 -10.81 29.31 -14.97
N THR A 40 -11.89 29.92 -14.49
CA THR A 40 -12.33 29.76 -13.10
C THR A 40 -12.76 28.32 -12.82
N ALA A 41 -13.48 27.68 -13.74
CA ALA A 41 -13.86 26.28 -13.62
C ALA A 41 -12.62 25.37 -13.59
N LEU A 42 -11.63 25.60 -14.46
CA LEU A 42 -10.36 24.88 -14.48
C LEU A 42 -9.59 25.06 -13.16
N ALA A 43 -9.53 26.29 -12.63
CA ALA A 43 -8.89 26.58 -11.35
C ALA A 43 -9.56 25.83 -10.18
N VAL A 44 -10.89 25.79 -10.14
CA VAL A 44 -11.64 25.03 -9.13
C VAL A 44 -11.40 23.52 -9.27
N VAL A 45 -11.37 22.99 -10.49
CA VAL A 45 -11.06 21.57 -10.74
C VAL A 45 -9.62 21.23 -10.31
N LEU A 46 -8.65 22.09 -10.60
CA LEU A 46 -7.25 21.91 -10.17
C LEU A 46 -7.11 22.01 -8.64
N LEU A 47 -7.77 22.96 -8.00
CA LEU A 47 -7.75 23.11 -6.54
C LEU A 47 -8.40 21.92 -5.83
N THR A 48 -9.56 21.46 -6.33
CA THR A 48 -10.26 20.32 -5.73
C THR A 48 -9.50 19.01 -5.93
N SER A 49 -8.93 18.77 -7.12
CA SER A 49 -8.09 17.60 -7.38
C SER A 49 -6.79 17.62 -6.57
N GLY A 50 -6.10 18.77 -6.51
CA GLY A 50 -4.91 18.96 -5.68
C GLY A 50 -5.20 18.80 -4.19
N GLY A 51 -6.32 19.34 -3.71
CA GLY A 51 -6.77 19.18 -2.33
C GLY A 51 -7.12 17.73 -1.99
N LEU A 52 -7.77 17.00 -2.90
CA LEU A 52 -8.05 15.57 -2.73
C LEU A 52 -6.76 14.74 -2.71
N LEU A 53 -5.80 15.06 -3.58
CA LEU A 53 -4.48 14.42 -3.58
C LEU A 53 -3.74 14.66 -2.26
N LEU A 54 -3.74 15.90 -1.76
CA LEU A 54 -3.11 16.23 -0.48
C LEU A 54 -3.80 15.50 0.69
N ARG A 55 -5.13 15.45 0.70
CA ARG A 55 -5.90 14.71 1.71
C ARG A 55 -5.62 13.21 1.64
N THR A 56 -5.54 12.65 0.44
CA THR A 56 -5.19 11.25 0.21
C THR A 56 -3.77 10.96 0.70
N PHE A 57 -2.82 11.85 0.39
CA PHE A 57 -1.43 11.74 0.84
C PHE A 57 -1.30 11.81 2.37
N GLN A 58 -2.00 12.73 3.02
CA GLN A 58 -2.04 12.82 4.48
C GLN A 58 -2.66 11.57 5.11
N HIS A 59 -3.73 11.03 4.51
CA HIS A 59 -4.35 9.80 4.97
C HIS A 59 -3.39 8.61 4.85
N LEU A 60 -2.67 8.49 3.73
CA LEU A 60 -1.65 7.45 3.53
C LEU A 60 -0.48 7.56 4.53
N ARG A 61 -0.03 8.78 4.86
CA ARG A 61 1.00 9.01 5.89
C ARG A 61 0.57 8.57 7.29
N ASN A 62 -0.71 8.78 7.63
CA ASN A 62 -1.26 8.47 8.95
C ASN A 62 -1.96 7.10 9.01
N THR A 63 -1.91 6.31 7.94
CA THR A 63 -2.49 4.96 7.95
C THR A 63 -1.57 4.05 8.77
N ASP A 64 -2.10 3.50 9.87
CA ASP A 64 -1.42 2.50 10.69
C ASP A 64 -1.03 1.32 9.80
N LEU A 65 0.26 1.23 9.46
CA LEU A 65 0.80 0.18 8.61
C LEU A 65 0.71 -1.21 9.28
N GLY A 66 0.30 -1.28 10.55
CA GLY A 66 0.32 -2.50 11.36
C GLY A 66 1.74 -2.91 11.78
N MET A 67 2.73 -2.05 11.51
CA MET A 67 4.15 -2.17 11.88
C MET A 67 4.67 -0.83 12.38
N ARG A 68 5.71 -0.87 13.21
CA ARG A 68 6.48 0.33 13.56
C ARG A 68 7.44 0.65 12.41
N SER A 69 7.09 1.65 11.60
CA SER A 69 7.97 2.18 10.55
C SER A 69 9.03 3.14 11.10
N GLU A 70 8.79 3.72 12.27
CA GLU A 70 9.71 4.63 12.95
C GLU A 70 10.86 3.85 13.59
N LYS A 71 12.11 4.28 13.33
CA LYS A 71 13.35 3.70 13.89
C LYS A 71 13.68 2.27 13.42
N LEU A 72 13.13 1.85 12.28
CA LEU A 72 13.50 0.58 11.63
C LEU A 72 14.62 0.82 10.60
N LEU A 73 15.77 0.17 10.78
CA LEU A 73 16.86 0.16 9.81
C LEU A 73 16.90 -1.21 9.11
N THR A 74 16.95 -1.22 7.78
CA THR A 74 16.91 -2.43 6.98
C THR A 74 18.19 -2.59 6.15
N PHE A 75 18.66 -3.82 6.02
CA PHE A 75 19.81 -4.19 5.20
C PHE A 75 19.49 -5.45 4.42
N GLU A 76 20.02 -5.56 3.20
CA GLU A 76 19.97 -6.79 2.41
C GLU A 76 21.36 -7.42 2.42
N THR A 77 21.43 -8.72 2.73
CA THR A 77 22.69 -9.48 2.64
C THR A 77 22.53 -10.66 1.68
N PRO A 78 23.45 -10.84 0.71
CA PRO A 78 23.40 -11.98 -0.18
C PRO A 78 23.75 -13.28 0.54
N LEU A 79 22.75 -14.15 0.77
CA LEU A 79 22.95 -15.48 1.35
C LEU A 79 23.25 -16.58 0.31
N PHE A 80 23.35 -16.24 -0.98
CA PHE A 80 23.56 -17.21 -2.07
C PHE A 80 24.87 -17.99 -1.95
N ARG A 81 25.86 -17.47 -1.21
CA ARG A 81 27.16 -18.13 -1.00
C ARG A 81 27.08 -19.37 -0.11
N TYR A 82 25.99 -19.55 0.65
CA TYR A 82 25.77 -20.72 1.49
C TYR A 82 24.69 -21.59 0.84
N PRO A 83 24.99 -22.75 0.24
CA PRO A 83 23.94 -23.60 -0.33
C PRO A 83 23.11 -24.29 0.76
N ASP A 84 23.73 -24.58 1.90
CA ASP A 84 23.12 -25.27 3.03
C ASP A 84 22.25 -24.34 3.91
N PHE A 85 21.04 -24.81 4.25
CA PHE A 85 20.08 -24.03 5.02
C PHE A 85 20.55 -23.79 6.46
N ASP A 86 21.12 -24.81 7.10
CA ASP A 86 21.54 -24.70 8.50
C ASP A 86 22.73 -23.74 8.65
N ARG A 87 23.66 -23.75 7.68
CA ARG A 87 24.72 -22.75 7.58
C ARG A 87 24.19 -21.33 7.39
N ARG A 88 23.15 -21.13 6.56
CA ARG A 88 22.49 -19.81 6.41
C ARG A 88 21.89 -19.35 7.74
N VAL A 89 21.19 -20.24 8.44
CA VAL A 89 20.57 -19.94 9.74
C VAL A 89 21.64 -19.58 10.77
N ALA A 90 22.71 -20.37 10.88
CA ALA A 90 23.82 -20.11 11.79
C ALA A 90 24.49 -18.76 11.52
N PHE A 91 24.75 -18.44 10.25
CA PHE A 91 25.30 -17.15 9.84
C PHE A 91 24.38 -15.98 10.22
N VAL A 92 23.10 -16.05 9.85
CA VAL A 92 22.13 -14.99 10.16
C VAL A 92 22.01 -14.76 11.66
N ASN A 93 21.95 -15.84 12.46
CA ASN A 93 21.89 -15.72 13.92
C ASN A 93 23.16 -15.07 14.48
N ALA A 94 24.34 -15.46 14.02
CA ALA A 94 25.61 -14.87 14.47
C ALA A 94 25.72 -13.37 14.13
N GLU A 95 25.24 -12.94 12.96
CA GLU A 95 25.21 -11.53 12.58
C GLU A 95 24.18 -10.73 13.39
N LEU A 96 22.99 -11.30 13.65
CA LEU A 96 21.98 -10.65 14.49
C LEU A 96 22.47 -10.44 15.93
N GLU A 97 23.23 -11.38 16.50
CA GLU A 97 23.84 -11.21 17.83
C GLU A 97 24.82 -10.02 17.87
N LYS A 98 25.64 -9.84 16.83
CA LYS A 98 26.53 -8.67 16.72
C LYS A 98 25.75 -7.37 16.61
N ILE A 99 24.67 -7.35 15.83
CA ILE A 99 23.81 -6.16 15.67
C ILE A 99 23.15 -5.80 16.99
N ARG A 100 22.66 -6.77 17.76
CA ARG A 100 22.05 -6.57 19.08
C ARG A 100 23.03 -5.99 20.10
N ALA A 101 24.32 -6.29 19.97
CA ALA A 101 25.35 -5.75 20.85
C ALA A 101 25.65 -4.26 20.62
N ILE A 102 25.16 -3.65 19.54
CA ILE A 102 25.37 -2.22 19.25
C ILE A 102 24.49 -1.36 20.18
N PRO A 103 25.06 -0.39 20.92
CA PRO A 103 24.28 0.51 21.77
C PRO A 103 23.17 1.24 20.99
N GLY A 104 21.95 1.20 21.54
CA GLY A 104 20.77 1.81 20.93
C GLY A 104 19.91 0.86 20.08
N VAL A 105 20.39 -0.36 19.78
CA VAL A 105 19.57 -1.40 19.16
C VAL A 105 18.67 -2.05 20.19
N VAL A 106 17.35 -1.94 19.99
CA VAL A 106 16.33 -2.53 20.89
C VAL A 106 16.03 -3.98 20.51
N ASN A 107 15.95 -4.27 19.21
CA ASN A 107 15.70 -5.61 18.70
C ASN A 107 16.26 -5.74 17.28
N ALA A 108 16.55 -6.97 16.86
CA ALA A 108 17.01 -7.28 15.52
C ALA A 108 16.42 -8.61 15.06
N GLY A 109 15.95 -8.65 13.81
CA GLY A 109 15.42 -9.85 13.19
C GLY A 109 15.63 -9.80 11.68
N ALA A 110 15.59 -10.98 11.06
CA ALA A 110 15.78 -11.15 9.63
C ALA A 110 14.58 -11.87 9.00
N SER A 111 14.39 -11.64 7.70
CA SER A 111 13.40 -12.28 6.86
C SER A 111 14.03 -12.64 5.52
N SER A 112 13.60 -13.74 4.92
CA SER A 112 14.06 -14.17 3.59
C SER A 112 13.75 -13.14 2.50
N GLN A 113 12.78 -12.25 2.72
CA GLN A 113 12.59 -11.04 1.93
C GLN A 113 12.01 -9.91 2.79
N LEU A 114 12.34 -8.67 2.43
CA LEU A 114 11.78 -7.48 3.08
C LEU A 114 10.25 -7.41 2.91
N PRO A 115 9.52 -6.98 3.96
CA PRO A 115 8.11 -6.67 3.82
C PRO A 115 7.95 -5.54 2.78
N LEU A 116 6.96 -5.67 1.88
CA LEU A 116 6.57 -4.68 0.86
C LEU A 116 7.37 -4.64 -0.46
N ARG A 117 8.20 -5.64 -0.80
CA ARG A 117 8.76 -5.74 -2.18
C ARG A 117 7.66 -6.01 -3.23
N VAL A 118 7.66 -5.20 -4.30
CA VAL A 118 6.57 -5.10 -5.31
C VAL A 118 6.56 -6.24 -6.35
N LYS A 119 7.69 -6.92 -6.56
CA LYS A 119 7.77 -8.13 -7.41
C LYS A 119 8.17 -9.31 -6.53
N ASP A 120 7.19 -10.12 -6.16
CA ASP A 120 7.46 -11.39 -5.48
C ASP A 120 7.04 -12.57 -6.38
N PRO A 121 8.00 -13.23 -7.04
CA PRO A 121 7.73 -14.42 -7.85
C PRO A 121 7.46 -15.68 -7.00
N GLN A 122 7.44 -15.60 -5.66
CA GLN A 122 7.37 -16.76 -4.77
C GLN A 122 5.98 -17.08 -4.23
N ALA A 123 4.93 -16.53 -4.84
CA ALA A 123 3.57 -16.95 -4.53
C ALA A 123 3.39 -18.41 -4.94
N THR A 124 2.95 -19.26 -4.03
CA THR A 124 2.78 -20.69 -4.29
C THR A 124 1.51 -21.22 -3.66
N PHE A 125 1.04 -22.35 -4.19
CA PHE A 125 -0.16 -23.01 -3.73
C PHE A 125 -0.05 -23.53 -2.31
N TYR A 126 -1.18 -23.53 -1.61
CA TYR A 126 -1.35 -24.18 -0.32
C TYR A 126 -2.64 -25.00 -0.26
N LEU A 127 -2.66 -25.98 0.64
CA LEU A 127 -3.79 -26.86 0.88
C LEU A 127 -4.04 -26.96 2.40
N LEU A 128 -5.28 -26.69 2.85
CA LEU A 128 -5.64 -26.87 4.25
C LEU A 128 -5.93 -28.35 4.56
N ALA A 129 -5.69 -28.74 5.81
CA ALA A 129 -6.04 -30.07 6.29
C ALA A 129 -7.55 -30.30 6.14
N GLY A 130 -7.92 -31.45 5.57
CA GLY A 130 -9.31 -31.81 5.31
C GLY A 130 -9.94 -31.19 4.06
N GLN A 131 -9.21 -30.40 3.26
CA GLN A 131 -9.69 -29.94 1.96
C GLN A 131 -9.36 -30.94 0.83
N SER A 132 -10.25 -31.05 -0.16
CA SER A 132 -9.95 -31.74 -1.42
C SER A 132 -8.88 -30.97 -2.21
N LYS A 133 -8.07 -31.68 -3.00
CA LYS A 133 -7.11 -31.07 -3.94
C LYS A 133 -7.79 -30.17 -4.99
N ASP A 134 -9.09 -30.35 -5.22
CA ASP A 134 -9.88 -29.48 -6.11
C ASP A 134 -10.01 -28.04 -5.59
N SER A 135 -9.69 -27.77 -4.31
CA SER A 135 -9.67 -26.41 -3.76
C SER A 135 -8.37 -25.65 -4.06
N ILE A 136 -7.33 -26.34 -4.58
CA ILE A 136 -6.02 -25.73 -4.85
C ILE A 136 -6.09 -24.58 -5.86
N PRO A 137 -6.85 -24.66 -6.97
CA PRO A 137 -7.01 -23.54 -7.89
C PRO A 137 -7.54 -22.29 -7.17
N GLY A 138 -6.76 -21.20 -7.18
CA GLY A 138 -7.09 -19.95 -6.49
C GLY A 138 -6.58 -19.83 -5.04
N GLN A 139 -5.99 -20.88 -4.46
CA GLN A 139 -5.35 -20.85 -3.15
C GLN A 139 -3.85 -20.61 -3.27
N VAL A 140 -3.46 -19.34 -3.39
CA VAL A 140 -2.05 -18.93 -3.44
C VAL A 140 -1.71 -18.03 -2.25
N ALA A 141 -0.57 -18.27 -1.63
CA ALA A 141 -0.04 -17.47 -0.53
C ALA A 141 1.43 -17.13 -0.76
N LEU A 142 1.92 -16.13 -0.04
CA LEU A 142 3.35 -15.84 0.07
C LEU A 142 3.84 -16.43 1.39
N MET A 143 4.89 -17.26 1.33
CA MET A 143 5.60 -17.71 2.53
C MET A 143 6.89 -16.91 2.71
N ARG A 144 7.19 -16.58 3.97
CA ARG A 144 8.45 -15.95 4.38
C ARG A 144 9.05 -16.74 5.51
N VAL A 145 10.35 -17.01 5.40
CA VAL A 145 11.13 -17.58 6.49
C VAL A 145 11.70 -16.40 7.26
N VAL A 146 11.38 -16.32 8.54
CA VAL A 146 11.78 -15.22 9.40
C VAL A 146 12.45 -15.75 10.66
N THR A 147 13.32 -14.95 11.25
CA THR A 147 13.87 -15.26 12.57
C THR A 147 12.82 -15.05 13.63
N ARG A 148 13.02 -15.66 14.81
CA ARG A 148 12.11 -15.54 15.95
C ARG A 148 11.70 -14.09 16.24
N ASP A 149 12.69 -13.23 16.35
CA ASP A 149 12.49 -11.86 16.83
C ASP A 149 12.01 -10.91 15.73
N TYR A 150 11.78 -11.40 14.51
CA TYR A 150 11.37 -10.58 13.37
C TYR A 150 10.08 -9.81 13.66
N PHE A 151 9.02 -10.50 14.09
CA PHE A 151 7.73 -9.87 14.36
C PHE A 151 7.80 -8.83 15.48
N ALA A 152 8.58 -9.12 16.53
CA ALA A 152 8.83 -8.16 17.61
C ALA A 152 9.64 -6.95 17.11
N THR A 153 10.62 -7.17 16.23
CA THR A 153 11.46 -6.11 15.64
C THR A 153 10.64 -5.15 14.77
N ILE A 154 9.74 -5.66 13.92
CA ILE A 154 8.85 -4.83 13.09
C ILE A 154 7.64 -4.28 13.88
N GLY A 155 7.51 -4.63 15.16
CA GLY A 155 6.38 -4.22 15.99
C GLY A 155 5.03 -4.75 15.50
N ALA A 156 5.01 -5.95 14.92
CA ALA A 156 3.79 -6.59 14.47
C ALA A 156 2.84 -6.82 15.65
N ARG A 157 1.54 -6.60 15.43
CA ARG A 157 0.53 -6.85 16.46
C ARG A 157 -0.04 -8.24 16.32
N LEU A 158 0.11 -9.03 17.37
CA LEU A 158 -0.51 -10.34 17.49
C LEU A 158 -2.02 -10.18 17.71
N ARG A 159 -2.83 -10.88 16.92
CA ARG A 159 -4.29 -10.97 17.09
C ARG A 159 -4.66 -12.16 17.96
N GLU A 160 -3.99 -13.30 17.74
CA GLU A 160 -4.31 -14.57 18.39
C GLU A 160 -3.05 -15.47 18.43
N GLY A 161 -2.94 -16.34 19.43
CA GLY A 161 -1.87 -17.33 19.55
C GLY A 161 -0.57 -16.75 20.13
N ARG A 162 0.57 -17.04 19.49
CA ARG A 162 1.92 -16.60 19.90
C ARG A 162 2.84 -16.31 18.72
N PHE A 163 3.95 -15.64 18.99
CA PHE A 163 5.10 -15.59 18.07
C PHE A 163 5.93 -16.89 18.16
N PHE A 164 6.91 -17.02 17.27
CA PHE A 164 7.85 -18.14 17.30
C PHE A 164 8.66 -18.15 18.61
N ASP A 165 9.10 -19.33 19.04
CA ASP A 165 9.92 -19.54 20.24
C ASP A 165 11.15 -20.45 19.97
N MET A 166 11.82 -20.93 21.02
CA MET A 166 13.00 -21.83 20.91
C MET A 166 12.67 -23.26 20.53
N SER A 167 11.46 -23.71 20.84
CA SER A 167 10.99 -25.06 20.60
C SER A 167 10.53 -25.30 19.17
N ASP A 168 10.21 -24.23 18.43
CA ASP A 168 9.72 -24.24 17.04
C ASP A 168 10.78 -24.62 15.98
N ARG A 169 11.71 -25.52 16.31
CA ARG A 169 12.76 -25.97 15.39
C ARG A 169 12.20 -26.84 14.27
N ARG A 170 12.91 -26.83 13.14
CA ARG A 170 12.53 -27.48 11.89
C ARG A 170 12.59 -29.03 11.91
N SER A 171 12.47 -29.72 13.05
CA SER A 171 12.80 -31.15 13.06
C SER A 171 11.63 -32.12 12.95
N GLU A 172 10.35 -31.74 13.10
CA GLU A 172 9.25 -32.72 12.93
C GLU A 172 7.86 -32.12 12.71
N SER A 173 7.61 -30.91 13.21
CA SER A 173 6.31 -30.23 13.06
C SER A 173 6.55 -28.74 12.85
N PRO A 174 6.79 -28.31 11.59
CA PRO A 174 7.04 -26.90 11.33
C PRO A 174 5.80 -26.08 11.69
N VAL A 175 6.04 -24.90 12.21
CA VAL A 175 4.98 -23.98 12.62
C VAL A 175 4.94 -22.77 11.69
N ALA A 176 3.77 -22.15 11.60
CA ALA A 176 3.56 -20.96 10.80
C ALA A 176 2.74 -19.91 11.56
N ILE A 177 2.98 -18.66 11.22
CA ILE A 177 2.17 -17.52 11.66
C ILE A 177 1.50 -16.94 10.42
N VAL A 178 0.18 -16.82 10.45
CA VAL A 178 -0.62 -16.34 9.32
C VAL A 178 -1.11 -14.91 9.56
N ASN A 179 -1.42 -14.19 8.49
CA ASN A 179 -2.06 -12.88 8.63
C ASN A 179 -3.57 -13.03 8.88
N GLU A 180 -4.17 -11.97 9.39
CA GLU A 180 -5.60 -11.87 9.65
C GLU A 180 -6.46 -12.14 8.41
N THR A 181 -5.99 -11.79 7.20
CA THR A 181 -6.73 -12.04 5.95
C THR A 181 -6.83 -13.53 5.64
N PHE A 182 -5.75 -14.29 5.86
CA PHE A 182 -5.72 -15.74 5.69
C PHE A 182 -6.64 -16.40 6.72
N ALA A 183 -6.52 -16.00 8.00
CA ALA A 183 -7.35 -16.53 9.08
C ALA A 183 -8.84 -16.29 8.81
N ASN A 184 -9.24 -15.07 8.46
CA ASN A 184 -10.65 -14.72 8.22
C ASN A 184 -11.24 -15.41 6.98
N ARG A 185 -10.41 -15.73 5.97
CA ARG A 185 -10.84 -16.42 4.75
C ARG A 185 -11.22 -17.87 5.02
N HIS A 186 -10.40 -18.59 5.78
CA HIS A 186 -10.52 -20.05 5.94
C HIS A 186 -11.15 -20.49 7.27
N PHE A 187 -11.08 -19.61 8.26
CA PHE A 187 -11.54 -19.84 9.62
C PHE A 187 -12.55 -18.75 10.03
N PRO A 188 -13.62 -18.51 9.25
CA PRO A 188 -14.60 -17.50 9.61
C PRO A 188 -15.27 -17.89 10.94
N ARG A 189 -15.22 -16.99 11.92
CA ARG A 189 -15.82 -17.19 13.26
C ARG A 189 -15.23 -18.36 14.08
N ARG A 190 -14.08 -18.92 13.68
CA ARG A 190 -13.35 -19.95 14.43
C ARG A 190 -11.88 -19.60 14.55
N SER A 191 -11.19 -20.15 15.53
CA SER A 191 -9.75 -19.98 15.69
C SER A 191 -9.00 -20.64 14.53
N ALA A 192 -7.94 -19.98 14.05
CA ALA A 192 -7.01 -20.60 13.11
C ALA A 192 -5.87 -21.34 13.83
N ILE A 193 -5.76 -21.21 15.16
CA ILE A 193 -4.66 -21.79 15.93
C ILE A 193 -4.82 -23.32 16.00
N GLY A 194 -3.72 -24.04 15.80
CA GLY A 194 -3.69 -25.51 15.76
C GLY A 194 -4.09 -26.11 14.41
N GLU A 195 -4.67 -25.32 13.52
CA GLU A 195 -5.03 -25.76 12.17
C GLU A 195 -3.77 -25.94 11.31
N ARG A 196 -3.85 -26.83 10.32
CA ARG A 196 -2.68 -27.24 9.53
C ARG A 196 -2.87 -27.00 8.04
N PHE A 197 -1.79 -26.65 7.35
CA PHE A 197 -1.77 -26.52 5.89
C PHE A 197 -0.44 -27.02 5.30
N GLN A 198 -0.46 -27.49 4.05
CA GLN A 198 0.73 -27.69 3.24
C GLN A 198 0.98 -26.47 2.35
N TYR A 199 2.23 -26.21 2.01
CA TYR A 199 2.65 -25.10 1.14
C TYR A 199 3.72 -25.57 0.17
N GLY A 200 3.55 -25.30 -1.13
CA GLY A 200 4.49 -25.72 -2.18
C GLY A 200 4.33 -27.17 -2.58
N GLN A 201 4.81 -28.08 -1.74
CA GLN A 201 4.72 -29.51 -1.97
C GLN A 201 3.42 -30.04 -1.33
N LEU A 202 2.40 -30.28 -2.16
CA LEU A 202 1.03 -30.63 -1.75
C LEU A 202 0.75 -32.14 -1.91
N ASN A 203 1.70 -32.96 -1.47
CA ASN A 203 1.66 -34.42 -1.51
C ASN A 203 2.09 -35.00 -0.14
N GLU A 204 2.22 -36.33 -0.04
CA GLU A 204 2.58 -37.01 1.22
C GLU A 204 3.98 -36.64 1.73
N GLU A 205 4.88 -36.22 0.84
CA GLU A 205 6.24 -35.78 1.18
C GLU A 205 6.27 -34.31 1.66
N GLY A 206 5.18 -33.58 1.49
CA GLY A 206 5.05 -32.18 1.89
C GLY A 206 4.85 -32.01 3.39
N TYR A 207 5.53 -31.03 3.98
CA TYR A 207 5.35 -30.71 5.39
C TYR A 207 3.99 -30.06 5.67
N TRP A 208 3.35 -30.53 6.74
CA TRP A 208 2.20 -29.86 7.36
C TRP A 208 2.69 -28.79 8.32
N TYR A 209 2.35 -27.54 8.05
CA TYR A 209 2.62 -26.41 8.93
C TYR A 209 1.46 -26.23 9.90
N THR A 210 1.75 -26.20 11.19
CA THR A 210 0.76 -25.89 12.24
C THR A 210 0.71 -24.40 12.49
N ILE A 211 -0.48 -23.81 12.45
CA ILE A 211 -0.67 -22.38 12.73
C ILE A 211 -0.57 -22.15 14.24
N VAL A 212 0.42 -21.37 14.69
CA VAL A 212 0.63 -21.04 16.11
C VAL A 212 0.31 -19.60 16.46
N GLY A 213 0.12 -18.75 15.44
CA GLY A 213 -0.20 -17.34 15.65
C GLY A 213 -0.91 -16.70 14.45
N VAL A 214 -1.70 -15.68 14.75
CA VAL A 214 -2.33 -14.81 13.76
C VAL A 214 -1.87 -13.37 14.02
N VAL A 215 -1.25 -12.73 13.04
CA VAL A 215 -0.87 -11.32 13.11
C VAL A 215 -1.88 -10.44 12.39
N ARG A 216 -2.07 -9.22 12.91
CA ARG A 216 -2.87 -8.21 12.20
C ARG A 216 -2.27 -7.94 10.83
N ARG A 217 -3.15 -7.64 9.89
CA ARG A 217 -2.73 -7.35 8.52
C ARG A 217 -1.82 -6.12 8.49
N PHE A 218 -0.66 -6.26 7.87
CA PHE A 218 0.13 -5.11 7.44
C PHE A 218 -0.58 -4.42 6.29
N VAL A 219 -0.83 -3.11 6.40
CA VAL A 219 -1.46 -2.36 5.31
C VAL A 219 -0.45 -2.31 4.16
N ARG A 220 -0.70 -3.13 3.14
CA ARG A 220 -0.04 -3.02 1.84
C ARG A 220 -0.47 -1.68 1.26
N SER A 221 0.47 -0.75 1.08
CA SER A 221 0.22 0.50 0.36
C SER A 221 -0.47 0.16 -0.96
N ALA A 222 -1.67 0.70 -1.14
CA ALA A 222 -2.56 0.38 -2.24
C ALA A 222 -2.04 1.00 -3.54
N TRP A 223 -1.11 0.33 -4.22
CA TRP A 223 -0.78 0.60 -5.62
C TRP A 223 -0.59 -0.74 -6.37
N GLU A 224 -0.98 -0.69 -7.65
CA GLU A 224 -1.08 -1.77 -8.65
C GLU A 224 -2.21 -2.81 -8.49
N LYS A 225 -3.45 -2.37 -8.77
CA LYS A 225 -4.27 -3.02 -9.80
C LYS A 225 -4.27 -2.12 -11.04
N ARG A 226 -3.42 -2.40 -12.01
CA ARG A 226 -3.69 -2.18 -13.44
C ARG A 226 -3.00 -3.28 -14.21
#